data_AF-A0A8S3BC67-F1
#
_entry.id   AF-A0A8S3BC67-F1
#
_cell.length_a   1.000
_cell.length_b   1.000
_cell.length_c   1.000
_cell.angle_alpha   90.00
_cell.angle_beta   90.00
_cell.angle_gamma   90.00
#
_symmetry.space_group_name_H-M   'P 1'
#
loop_
_entity.id
_entity.type
_entity.pdbx_description
1 polymer ?
#
loop_
_entity_poly.entity_id
_entity_poly.type
_entity_poly.pdbx_seq_one_letter_code
_entity_poly.pdbx_strand_id
1 'polypeptide(L)'
;MNEFKQLKSKISSIDISIIFGIFYGLLWTYVHSLQTFVLIFQVHISMMVVGGMIKLIYLYRQPHHHVYRIKCLLLVYVSLIISAFVCWIMDQQLCEQMNSISRFNPQLHAWWHAIGAVHCHLGIVCAEAMRLLSIKYQQHQMKNFQTSKQPFKPEDQLHFNFYLGLPYVDYSKEKQTNKAKIQ
;
A
#
# COMPACT_ATOMS: atom_id res chain seq x y z
N MET A 1 7.48 -10.29 34.88
CA MET A 1 6.54 -11.40 34.55
C MET A 1 5.37 -10.98 33.66
N ASN A 2 4.90 -9.72 33.71
CA ASN A 2 3.83 -9.22 32.82
C ASN A 2 4.26 -8.96 31.36
N GLU A 3 5.49 -8.49 31.12
CA GLU A 3 5.96 -8.20 29.75
C GLU A 3 6.06 -9.45 28.86
N PHE A 4 6.45 -10.59 29.44
CA PHE A 4 6.49 -11.87 28.72
C PHE A 4 5.10 -12.37 28.32
N LYS A 5 4.08 -12.18 29.17
CA LYS A 5 2.68 -12.52 28.83
C LYS A 5 2.16 -11.61 27.71
N GLN A 6 2.50 -10.32 27.75
CA GLN A 6 2.10 -9.35 26.73
C GLN A 6 2.77 -9.63 25.38
N LEU A 7 4.05 -9.98 25.36
CA LEU A 7 4.77 -10.37 24.15
C LEU A 7 4.20 -11.65 23.53
N LYS A 8 3.94 -12.68 24.36
CA LYS A 8 3.33 -13.95 23.92
C LYS A 8 1.91 -13.76 23.36
N SER A 9 1.11 -12.89 23.97
CA SER A 9 -0.22 -12.50 23.47
C SER A 9 -0.15 -11.81 22.09
N LYS A 10 0.82 -10.93 21.89
CA LYS A 10 0.97 -10.18 20.64
C LYS A 10 1.47 -11.05 19.48
N ILE A 11 2.38 -11.98 19.75
CA ILE A 11 2.86 -12.98 18.78
C ILE A 11 1.69 -13.86 18.31
N SER A 12 0.90 -14.38 19.25
CA SER A 12 -0.30 -15.20 18.94
C SER A 12 -1.29 -14.49 18.01
N SER A 13 -1.54 -13.20 18.19
CA SER A 13 -2.47 -12.45 17.34
C SER A 13 -1.96 -12.23 15.91
N ILE A 14 -0.66 -12.03 15.73
CA ILE A 14 -0.03 -11.90 14.40
C ILE A 14 -0.12 -13.25 13.67
N ASP A 15 0.23 -14.34 14.36
CA ASP A 15 0.20 -15.68 13.79
C ASP A 15 -1.22 -16.07 13.34
N ILE A 16 -2.25 -15.77 14.15
CA ILE A 16 -3.66 -15.98 13.78
C ILE A 16 -4.03 -15.17 12.52
N SER A 17 -3.57 -13.92 12.41
CA SER A 17 -3.85 -13.08 11.24
C SER A 17 -3.18 -13.61 9.97
N ILE A 18 -1.96 -14.13 10.07
CA ILE A 18 -1.23 -14.77 8.97
C ILE A 18 -1.97 -16.04 8.52
N ILE A 19 -2.33 -16.91 9.47
CA ILE A 19 -3.06 -18.15 9.19
C ILE A 19 -4.41 -17.84 8.52
N PHE A 20 -5.14 -16.84 9.04
CA PHE A 20 -6.37 -16.37 8.43
C PHE A 20 -6.14 -15.90 6.99
N GLY A 21 -5.10 -15.08 6.75
CA GLY A 21 -4.76 -14.60 5.41
C GLY A 21 -4.44 -15.73 4.43
N ILE A 22 -3.67 -16.73 4.85
CA ILE A 22 -3.35 -17.92 4.04
C ILE A 22 -4.62 -18.70 3.71
N PHE A 23 -5.43 -19.03 4.72
CA PHE A 23 -6.66 -19.79 4.53
C PHE A 23 -7.66 -19.06 3.64
N TYR A 24 -7.83 -17.75 3.86
CA TYR A 24 -8.67 -16.89 3.04
C TYR A 24 -8.19 -16.86 1.58
N GLY A 25 -6.90 -16.70 1.34
CA GLY A 25 -6.32 -16.72 -0.01
C GLY A 25 -6.55 -18.06 -0.72
N LEU A 26 -6.35 -19.18 -0.02
CA LEU A 26 -6.60 -20.52 -0.55
C LEU A 26 -8.09 -20.74 -0.86
N LEU A 27 -8.97 -20.34 0.05
CA LEU A 27 -10.42 -20.43 -0.14
C LEU A 27 -10.86 -19.66 -1.38
N TRP A 28 -10.43 -18.41 -1.53
CA TRP A 28 -10.78 -17.59 -2.69
C TRP A 28 -10.17 -18.10 -4.00
N THR A 29 -8.96 -18.65 -3.96
CA THR A 29 -8.35 -19.33 -5.11
C THR A 29 -9.18 -20.54 -5.53
N TYR A 30 -9.62 -21.36 -4.57
CA TYR A 30 -10.49 -22.50 -4.83
C TYR A 30 -11.83 -22.06 -5.42
N VAL A 31 -12.53 -21.10 -4.80
CA VAL A 31 -13.80 -20.55 -5.31
C VAL A 31 -13.65 -20.02 -6.74
N HIS A 32 -12.55 -19.32 -7.03
CA HIS A 32 -12.28 -18.81 -8.38
C HIS A 32 -12.01 -19.92 -9.41
N SER A 33 -11.33 -21.00 -8.99
CA SER A 33 -11.02 -22.14 -9.86
C SER A 33 -12.25 -22.93 -10.32
N LEU A 34 -13.37 -22.82 -9.61
CA LEU A 34 -14.65 -23.48 -9.96
C LEU A 34 -15.41 -22.81 -11.14
N GLN A 35 -14.74 -21.90 -11.86
CA GLN A 35 -14.96 -21.53 -13.26
C GLN A 35 -16.21 -20.73 -13.69
N THR A 36 -17.08 -20.23 -12.81
CA THR A 36 -18.32 -19.55 -13.27
C THR A 36 -18.62 -18.16 -12.71
N PHE A 37 -17.78 -17.61 -11.82
CA PHE A 37 -18.14 -16.38 -11.10
C PHE A 37 -17.20 -15.20 -11.33
N VAL A 38 -17.03 -14.81 -12.59
CA VAL A 38 -16.28 -13.58 -12.96
C VAL A 38 -16.82 -12.37 -12.21
N LEU A 39 -18.15 -12.25 -12.11
CA LEU A 39 -18.79 -11.13 -11.41
C LEU A 39 -18.50 -11.16 -9.89
N ILE A 40 -18.60 -12.31 -9.23
CA ILE A 40 -18.31 -12.42 -7.79
C ILE A 40 -16.85 -12.06 -7.52
N PHE A 41 -15.94 -12.52 -8.36
CA PHE A 41 -14.52 -12.19 -8.25
C PHE A 41 -14.27 -10.69 -8.43
N GLN A 42 -14.88 -10.06 -9.44
CA GLN A 42 -14.77 -8.62 -9.67
C GLN A 42 -15.31 -7.81 -8.48
N VAL A 43 -16.47 -8.18 -7.95
CA VAL A 43 -17.06 -7.54 -6.76
C VAL A 43 -16.15 -7.71 -5.56
N HIS A 44 -15.64 -8.91 -5.34
CA HIS A 44 -14.75 -9.22 -4.23
C HIS A 44 -13.45 -8.40 -4.26
N ILE A 45 -12.76 -8.41 -5.39
CA ILE A 45 -11.54 -7.62 -5.58
C ILE A 45 -11.82 -6.12 -5.45
N SER A 46 -12.96 -5.64 -5.98
CA SER A 46 -13.35 -4.24 -5.82
C SER A 46 -13.54 -3.86 -4.35
N MET A 47 -14.20 -4.72 -3.56
CA MET A 47 -14.32 -4.51 -2.11
C MET A 47 -12.96 -4.50 -1.41
N MET A 48 -12.04 -5.40 -1.77
CA MET A 48 -10.69 -5.43 -1.20
C MET A 48 -9.90 -4.16 -1.53
N VAL A 49 -9.95 -3.70 -2.78
CA VAL A 49 -9.26 -2.48 -3.24
C VAL A 49 -9.82 -1.26 -2.50
N VAL A 50 -11.15 -1.10 -2.47
CA VAL A 50 -11.80 0.02 -1.77
C VAL A 50 -11.49 -0.03 -0.27
N GLY A 51 -11.55 -1.20 0.36
CA GLY A 51 -11.19 -1.37 1.77
C GLY A 51 -9.72 -1.02 2.05
N GLY A 52 -8.81 -1.44 1.16
CA GLY A 52 -7.39 -1.08 1.21
C GLY A 52 -7.17 0.44 1.09
N MET A 53 -7.83 1.09 0.14
CA MET A 53 -7.79 2.54 -0.04
C MET A 53 -8.29 3.29 1.19
N ILE A 54 -9.47 2.90 1.73
CA ILE A 54 -10.04 3.50 2.94
C ILE A 54 -9.06 3.37 4.11
N LYS A 55 -8.48 2.18 4.29
CA LYS A 55 -7.49 1.93 5.35
C LYS A 55 -6.25 2.81 5.18
N LEU A 56 -5.75 2.97 3.96
CA LEU A 56 -4.58 3.80 3.68
C LEU A 56 -4.84 5.28 3.97
N ILE A 57 -6.02 5.80 3.58
CA ILE A 57 -6.46 7.16 3.88
C ILE A 57 -6.65 7.36 5.39
N TYR A 58 -7.25 6.39 6.08
CA TYR A 58 -7.39 6.42 7.54
C TYR A 58 -6.03 6.47 8.24
N LEU A 59 -5.06 5.67 7.79
CA LEU A 59 -3.70 5.72 8.31
C LEU A 59 -3.03 7.07 8.07
N TYR A 60 -3.20 7.66 6.88
CA TYR A 60 -2.64 8.98 6.57
C TYR A 60 -3.19 10.11 7.45
N ARG A 61 -4.44 9.99 7.92
CA ARG A 61 -5.06 10.96 8.84
C ARG A 61 -4.38 11.04 10.21
N GLN A 62 -3.50 10.10 10.56
CA GLN A 62 -2.75 10.16 11.81
C GLN A 62 -1.77 11.35 11.79
N PRO A 63 -1.65 12.16 12.87
CA PRO A 63 -0.89 13.41 12.85
C PRO A 63 0.58 13.25 12.44
N HIS A 64 1.23 12.16 12.85
CA HIS A 64 2.65 11.90 12.55
C HIS A 64 2.91 11.40 11.12
N HIS A 65 1.85 11.18 10.33
CA HIS A 65 1.94 10.79 8.91
C HIS A 65 1.73 11.95 7.94
N HIS A 66 1.44 13.15 8.44
CA HIS A 66 1.07 14.31 7.63
C HIS A 66 2.27 14.94 6.91
N VAL A 67 2.77 14.24 5.89
CA VAL A 67 3.89 14.66 5.03
C VAL A 67 3.35 14.96 3.64
N TYR A 68 3.70 16.13 3.08
CA TYR A 68 3.23 16.57 1.75
C TYR A 68 3.50 15.53 0.65
N ARG A 69 4.67 14.87 0.69
CA ARG A 69 5.04 13.83 -0.28
C ARG A 69 4.10 12.61 -0.24
N ILE A 70 3.72 12.15 0.96
CA ILE A 70 2.76 11.04 1.10
C ILE A 70 1.39 11.46 0.56
N LYS A 71 0.95 12.69 0.82
CA LYS A 71 -0.29 13.23 0.26
C LYS A 71 -0.30 13.20 -1.27
N CYS A 72 0.80 13.63 -1.90
CA CYS A 72 0.94 13.60 -3.35
C CYS A 72 0.88 12.16 -3.89
N LEU A 73 1.61 11.23 -3.28
CA LEU A 73 1.57 9.81 -3.65
C LEU A 73 0.16 9.21 -3.50
N LEU A 74 -0.58 9.57 -2.45
CA LEU A 74 -1.96 9.12 -2.26
C LEU A 74 -2.91 9.68 -3.32
N LEU A 75 -2.75 10.94 -3.74
CA LEU A 75 -3.54 11.50 -4.82
C LEU A 75 -3.27 10.75 -6.14
N VAL A 76 -1.99 10.55 -6.49
CA VAL A 76 -1.62 9.77 -7.68
C VAL A 76 -2.16 8.33 -7.59
N TYR A 77 -2.04 7.68 -6.43
CA TYR A 77 -2.57 6.35 -6.17
C TYR A 77 -4.08 6.24 -6.42
N VAL A 78 -4.87 7.21 -5.96
CA VAL A 78 -6.32 7.28 -6.21
C VAL A 78 -6.62 7.57 -7.68
N SER A 79 -5.88 8.50 -8.30
CA SER A 79 -6.07 8.81 -9.72
C SER A 79 -5.78 7.60 -10.61
N LEU A 80 -4.74 6.82 -10.33
CA LEU A 80 -4.38 5.63 -11.11
C LEU A 80 -5.49 4.59 -11.12
N ILE A 81 -6.12 4.27 -9.98
CA ILE A 81 -7.20 3.27 -9.97
C ILE A 81 -8.45 3.76 -10.70
N ILE A 82 -8.75 5.06 -10.64
CA ILE A 82 -9.82 5.66 -11.43
C ILE A 82 -9.51 5.55 -12.91
N SER A 83 -8.30 5.93 -13.34
CA SER A 83 -7.86 5.82 -14.73
C SER A 83 -7.88 4.37 -15.22
N ALA A 84 -7.41 3.43 -14.40
CA ALA A 84 -7.49 2.01 -14.69
C ALA A 84 -8.97 1.63 -14.92
N PHE A 85 -9.86 1.96 -13.98
CA PHE A 85 -11.26 1.57 -14.07
C PHE A 85 -11.93 2.11 -15.35
N VAL A 86 -11.59 3.34 -15.74
CA VAL A 86 -12.02 3.93 -17.01
C VAL A 86 -11.49 3.12 -18.20
N CYS A 87 -10.21 2.77 -18.24
CA CYS A 87 -9.65 1.91 -19.29
C CYS A 87 -10.39 0.57 -19.38
N TRP A 88 -10.69 -0.06 -18.23
CA TRP A 88 -11.40 -1.34 -18.19
C TRP A 88 -12.84 -1.21 -18.72
N ILE A 89 -13.61 -0.21 -18.29
CA ILE A 89 -14.98 0.01 -18.77
C ILE A 89 -15.01 0.33 -20.27
N MET A 90 -14.11 1.20 -20.73
CA MET A 90 -14.01 1.55 -22.15
C MET A 90 -13.65 0.33 -23.00
N ASP A 91 -12.74 -0.53 -22.52
CA ASP A 91 -12.42 -1.79 -23.19
C ASP A 91 -13.65 -2.70 -23.34
N GLN A 92 -14.42 -2.86 -22.26
CA GLN A 92 -15.63 -3.70 -22.27
C GLN A 92 -16.74 -3.16 -23.18
N GLN A 93 -16.91 -1.84 -23.26
CA GLN A 93 -18.05 -1.22 -23.97
C GLN A 93 -17.73 -0.77 -25.39
N LEU A 94 -16.49 -0.34 -25.67
CA LEU A 94 -16.14 0.38 -26.89
C LEU A 94 -15.17 -0.39 -27.79
N CYS A 95 -14.65 -1.55 -27.38
CA CYS A 95 -13.64 -2.28 -28.16
C CYS A 95 -14.08 -2.56 -29.60
N GLU A 96 -15.31 -3.02 -29.82
CA GLU A 96 -15.83 -3.29 -31.17
C GLU A 96 -16.00 -2.00 -32.00
N GLN A 97 -16.47 -0.91 -31.36
CA GLN A 97 -16.65 0.38 -32.02
C GLN A 97 -15.31 1.03 -32.40
N MET A 98 -14.31 0.97 -31.52
CA MET A 98 -12.99 1.54 -31.78
C MET A 98 -12.24 0.76 -32.88
N ASN A 99 -12.39 -0.56 -32.89
CA ASN A 99 -11.78 -1.43 -33.91
C ASN A 99 -12.40 -1.20 -35.30
N SER A 100 -13.73 -1.03 -35.36
CA SER A 100 -14.44 -0.77 -36.63
C SER A 100 -14.16 0.62 -37.21
N ILE A 101 -14.02 1.65 -36.39
CA ILE A 101 -13.82 3.04 -36.85
C ILE A 101 -12.37 3.30 -37.28
N SER A 102 -11.39 2.84 -36.50
CA SER A 102 -9.99 3.24 -36.69
C SER A 102 -9.07 2.12 -37.20
N ARG A 103 -9.55 0.86 -37.26
CA ARG A 103 -8.73 -0.35 -37.43
C ARG A 103 -7.55 -0.45 -36.45
N PHE A 104 -7.53 0.37 -35.41
CA PHE A 104 -6.52 0.41 -34.37
C PHE A 104 -7.15 -0.02 -33.05
N ASN A 105 -6.59 -1.06 -32.44
CA ASN A 105 -6.98 -1.51 -31.11
C ASN A 105 -5.98 -0.93 -30.08
N PRO A 106 -6.38 0.05 -29.26
CA PRO A 106 -5.51 0.63 -28.24
C PRO A 106 -5.15 -0.33 -27.09
N GLN A 107 -5.72 -1.55 -27.07
CA GLN A 107 -5.51 -2.55 -26.02
C GLN A 107 -5.71 -1.98 -24.62
N LEU A 108 -6.87 -1.34 -24.38
CA LEU A 108 -7.17 -0.69 -23.10
C LEU A 108 -7.14 -1.68 -21.92
N HIS A 109 -7.43 -2.96 -22.14
CA HIS A 109 -7.21 -4.02 -21.15
C HIS A 109 -5.73 -4.17 -20.72
N ALA A 110 -4.78 -4.02 -21.64
CA ALA A 110 -3.36 -4.07 -21.30
C ALA A 110 -2.97 -2.84 -20.47
N TRP A 111 -3.50 -1.66 -20.81
CA TRP A 111 -3.31 -0.44 -20.01
C TRP A 111 -3.93 -0.55 -18.62
N TRP A 112 -5.10 -1.18 -18.47
CA TRP A 112 -5.68 -1.51 -17.16
C TRP A 112 -4.68 -2.26 -16.28
N HIS A 113 -4.05 -3.32 -16.79
CA HIS A 113 -3.06 -4.09 -16.04
C HIS A 113 -1.81 -3.28 -15.71
N ALA A 114 -1.29 -2.51 -16.66
CA ALA A 114 -0.11 -1.68 -16.45
C ALA A 114 -0.35 -0.60 -15.38
N ILE A 115 -1.45 0.13 -15.49
CA ILE A 115 -1.84 1.18 -14.52
C ILE A 115 -2.14 0.54 -13.16
N GLY A 116 -2.85 -0.60 -13.13
CA GLY A 116 -3.14 -1.37 -11.92
C GLY A 116 -1.87 -1.83 -11.20
N ALA A 117 -0.84 -2.28 -11.93
CA ALA A 117 0.43 -2.66 -11.34
C ALA A 117 1.15 -1.47 -10.67
N VAL A 118 1.16 -0.30 -11.32
CA VAL A 118 1.72 0.93 -10.75
C VAL A 118 0.92 1.38 -9.52
N HIS A 119 -0.42 1.29 -9.57
CA HIS A 119 -1.29 1.55 -8.42
C HIS A 119 -0.94 0.66 -7.23
N CYS A 120 -0.81 -0.65 -7.43
CA CYS A 120 -0.42 -1.59 -6.39
C CYS A 120 0.96 -1.26 -5.79
N HIS A 121 1.94 -0.93 -6.64
CA HIS A 121 3.27 -0.50 -6.20
C HIS A 121 3.21 0.74 -5.30
N LEU A 122 2.49 1.79 -5.72
CA LEU A 122 2.34 3.00 -4.91
C LEU A 122 1.63 2.73 -3.57
N GLY A 123 0.66 1.80 -3.55
CA GLY A 123 0.01 1.37 -2.32
C GLY A 123 1.01 0.79 -1.31
N ILE A 124 1.92 -0.08 -1.77
CA ILE A 124 3.00 -0.66 -0.95
C ILE A 124 3.93 0.44 -0.44
N VAL A 125 4.41 1.32 -1.31
CA VAL A 125 5.32 2.42 -0.94
C VAL A 125 4.71 3.35 0.10
N CYS A 126 3.43 3.72 -0.06
CA CYS A 126 2.70 4.52 0.92
C CYS A 126 2.60 3.81 2.29
N ALA A 127 2.27 2.52 2.28
CA ALA A 127 2.18 1.72 3.50
C ALA A 127 3.54 1.60 4.21
N GLU A 128 4.61 1.37 3.46
CA GLU A 128 5.97 1.32 3.98
C GLU A 128 6.44 2.65 4.56
N ALA A 129 6.15 3.76 3.89
CA ALA A 129 6.48 5.11 4.34
C ALA A 129 5.79 5.44 5.67
N MET A 130 4.48 5.16 5.76
CA MET A 130 3.72 5.37 6.99
C MET A 130 4.20 4.44 8.13
N ARG A 131 4.56 3.19 7.80
CA ARG A 131 5.14 2.27 8.78
C ARG A 131 6.47 2.80 9.33
N LEU A 132 7.35 3.28 8.46
CA LEU A 132 8.62 3.88 8.87
C LEU A 132 8.39 5.10 9.78
N LEU A 133 7.50 6.00 9.39
CA LEU A 133 7.15 7.16 10.21
C LEU A 133 6.59 6.76 11.59
N SER A 134 5.72 5.75 11.65
CA SER A 134 5.21 5.21 12.91
C SER A 134 6.31 4.68 13.81
N ILE A 135 7.30 3.96 13.26
CA ILE A 135 8.45 3.45 14.02
C ILE A 135 9.31 4.61 14.54
N LYS A 136 9.63 5.60 13.69
CA LYS A 136 10.42 6.78 14.07
C LYS A 136 9.72 7.60 15.13
N TYR A 137 8.40 7.76 15.02
CA TYR A 137 7.59 8.46 16.00
C TYR A 137 7.62 7.77 17.38
N GLN A 138 7.48 6.43 17.42
CA GLN A 138 7.60 5.66 18.66
C GLN A 138 9.00 5.77 19.29
N GLN A 139 10.06 5.67 18.48
CA GLN A 139 11.43 5.86 18.95
C GLN A 139 11.65 7.26 19.52
N HIS A 140 11.11 8.29 18.86
CA HIS A 140 11.18 9.66 19.33
C HIS A 140 10.43 9.85 20.65
N GLN A 141 9.23 9.27 20.81
CA GLN A 141 8.50 9.31 22.08
C GLN A 141 9.29 8.66 23.23
N MET A 142 9.93 7.51 22.99
CA MET A 142 10.76 6.84 24.00
C MET A 142 11.98 7.68 24.42
N LYS A 143 12.65 8.35 23.48
CA LYS A 143 13.80 9.22 23.77
C LYS A 143 13.41 10.53 24.47
N ASN A 144 12.31 11.14 24.05
CA ASN A 144 11.81 12.39 24.67
C ASN A 144 11.30 12.18 26.09
N PHE A 145 10.92 10.95 26.46
CA PHE A 145 10.64 10.61 27.86
C PHE A 145 11.91 10.69 28.74
N GLN A 146 13.10 10.51 28.14
CA GLN A 146 14.39 10.53 28.83
C GLN A 146 15.09 11.90 28.75
N THR A 147 14.79 12.73 27.75
CA THR A 147 15.48 14.01 27.50
C THR A 147 14.52 15.08 26.94
N SER A 148 14.57 16.29 27.49
CA SER A 148 13.79 17.47 27.05
C SER A 148 14.29 18.02 25.69
N LYS A 149 13.52 18.51 24.71
CA LYS A 149 12.17 18.24 24.16
C LYS A 149 12.15 18.96 22.79
N GLN A 150 12.37 18.26 21.68
CA GLN A 150 12.09 18.81 20.34
C GLN A 150 10.83 18.16 19.74
N PRO A 151 10.02 18.92 18.97
CA PRO A 151 8.86 18.37 18.29
C PRO A 151 9.28 17.42 17.16
N PHE A 152 8.55 16.31 17.01
CA PHE A 152 8.80 15.35 15.93
C PHE A 152 8.48 15.99 14.58
N LYS A 153 9.47 16.07 13.69
CA LYS A 153 9.30 16.56 12.33
C LYS A 153 9.31 15.38 11.35
N PRO A 154 8.15 14.92 10.85
CA PRO A 154 8.06 13.73 10.00
C PRO A 154 8.74 13.93 8.64
N GLU A 155 8.80 15.16 8.14
CA GLU A 155 9.41 15.48 6.83
C GLU A 155 10.91 15.19 6.79
N ASP A 156 11.62 15.39 7.90
CA ASP A 156 13.06 15.15 8.01
C ASP A 156 13.40 13.66 8.10
N GLN A 157 12.42 12.81 8.44
CA GLN A 157 12.60 11.39 8.68
C GLN A 157 12.31 10.52 7.45
N LEU A 158 11.68 11.09 6.42
CA LEU A 158 11.21 10.34 5.27
C LEU A 158 11.85 10.86 3.98
N HIS A 159 12.61 9.98 3.34
CA HIS A 159 13.20 10.23 2.03
C HIS A 159 12.64 9.23 1.02
N PHE A 160 12.27 9.74 -0.15
CA PHE A 160 11.87 8.94 -1.30
C PHE A 160 12.95 9.07 -2.35
N ASN A 161 13.34 7.94 -2.93
CA ASN A 161 14.19 7.88 -4.10
C ASN A 161 13.37 7.30 -5.26
N PHE A 162 13.85 7.52 -6.49
CA PHE A 162 13.19 7.04 -7.69
C PHE A 162 14.11 6.10 -8.44
N TYR A 163 13.61 4.92 -8.78
CA TYR A 163 14.29 3.95 -9.64
C TYR A 163 13.37 3.62 -10.81
N LEU A 164 13.84 3.84 -12.04
CA LEU A 164 13.03 3.69 -13.26
C LEU A 164 11.70 4.50 -13.21
N GLY A 165 11.73 5.68 -12.59
CA GLY A 165 10.54 6.53 -12.43
C GLY A 165 9.55 6.09 -11.35
N LEU A 166 9.78 4.95 -10.68
CA LEU A 166 8.96 4.47 -9.58
C LEU A 166 9.55 4.91 -8.23
N PRO A 167 8.73 5.46 -7.32
CA PRO A 167 9.21 5.84 -6.00
C PRO A 167 9.46 4.60 -5.13
N TYR A 168 10.40 4.72 -4.20
CA TYR A 168 10.59 3.77 -3.09
C TYR A 168 11.10 4.51 -1.85
N VAL A 169 10.88 3.92 -0.67
CA VAL A 169 11.31 4.49 0.60
C VAL A 169 12.80 4.24 0.82
N ASP A 170 13.57 5.29 1.11
CA ASP A 170 15.00 5.18 1.36
C ASP A 170 15.30 4.86 2.84
N TYR A 171 15.90 3.70 3.08
CA TYR A 171 16.32 3.23 4.40
C TYR A 171 17.84 3.38 4.65
N SER A 172 18.60 4.01 3.74
CA SER A 172 20.07 4.09 3.79
C SER A 172 20.59 4.70 5.10
N LYS A 173 20.00 5.82 5.55
CA LYS A 173 20.36 6.51 6.80
C LYS A 173 20.16 5.64 8.05
N GLU A 174 19.14 4.77 8.04
CA GLU A 174 18.86 3.86 9.15
C GLU A 174 19.89 2.74 9.23
N LYS A 175 20.31 2.21 8.07
CA LYS A 175 21.36 1.18 7.99
C LYS A 175 22.70 1.69 8.53
N GLN A 176 23.05 2.94 8.25
CA GLN A 176 24.28 3.57 8.77
C GLN A 176 24.22 3.78 10.29
N THR A 177 23.10 4.29 10.80
CA THR A 177 22.90 4.53 12.25
C THR A 177 23.00 3.24 13.06
N ASN A 178 22.43 2.14 12.55
CA ASN A 178 22.49 0.85 13.24
C ASN A 178 23.90 0.23 13.22
N LYS A 179 24.66 0.40 12.13
CA LYS A 179 26.07 -0.05 12.07
C LYS A 179 26.94 0.67 13.11
N ALA A 180 26.76 1.97 13.28
CA ALA A 180 27.52 2.78 14.24
C ALA A 180 27.23 2.44 15.72
N LYS A 181 26.12 1.75 16.03
CA LYS A 181 25.80 1.31 17.40
C LYS A 181 26.39 -0.05 17.78
N ILE A 182 26.85 -0.81 16.78
CA ILE A 182 27.38 -2.18 16.97
C ILE A 182 28.91 -2.16 17.08
N GLN A 183 29.54 -1.06 16.65
CA GLN A 183 30.95 -0.76 16.86
C GLN A 183 31.15 -0.04 18.19
#